data_AF-A0AAJ4XTH2-F1
#
_entry.id   AF-A0AAJ4XTH2-F1
#
_cell.length_a   1.000
_cell.length_b   1.000
_cell.length_c   1.000
_cell.angle_alpha   90.00
_cell.angle_beta   90.00
_cell.angle_gamma   90.00
#
_symmetry.space_group_name_H-M   'P 1'
#
loop_
_entity.id
_entity.type
_entity.pdbx_description
1 polymer ?
#
loop_
_entity_poly.entity_id
_entity_poly.type
_entity_poly.pdbx_seq_one_letter_code
_entity_poly.pdbx_strand_id
1 'polypeptide(L)'
;MSMEAFSQARKQKLALLRAHRSAEASGQHLPHSSSSSQIKRHFRNYDPITGQFRRFTSARDLPDTIEKDTADLQSTTISFFEASRKEDLDLTNIAPKRPNWDLKRDLEKRLKKLERRDKEAVILLIRERIQGQQNAAGLDANSGSRGEQSLSAVNAEIVASATADIGQDDGSDLTDDDQDAQSGSDAE
;
A
#
# COMPACT_ATOMS: atom_id res chain seq x y z
N MET A 1 -37.52 -23.54 -16.45
CA MET A 1 -37.86 -22.51 -17.46
C MET A 1 -36.83 -22.60 -18.59
N SER A 2 -37.25 -22.68 -19.85
CA SER A 2 -36.34 -22.87 -21.00
C SER A 2 -35.55 -21.59 -21.32
N MET A 3 -34.32 -21.76 -21.85
CA MET A 3 -33.45 -20.64 -22.26
C MET A 3 -34.11 -19.72 -23.30
N GLU A 4 -34.94 -20.31 -24.14
CA GLU A 4 -35.71 -19.60 -25.16
C GLU A 4 -36.79 -18.69 -24.57
N ALA A 5 -37.47 -19.10 -23.50
CA ALA A 5 -38.45 -18.27 -22.79
C ALA A 5 -37.78 -17.02 -22.16
N PHE A 6 -36.58 -17.17 -21.60
CA PHE A 6 -35.81 -16.03 -21.07
C PHE A 6 -35.37 -15.05 -22.17
N SER A 7 -34.97 -15.56 -23.33
CA SER A 7 -34.55 -14.72 -24.46
C SER A 7 -35.73 -13.91 -25.01
N GLN A 8 -36.90 -14.54 -25.14
CA GLN A 8 -38.12 -13.91 -25.62
C GLN A 8 -38.64 -12.85 -24.63
N ALA A 9 -38.63 -13.14 -23.32
CA ALA A 9 -38.98 -12.16 -22.29
C ALA A 9 -38.03 -10.94 -22.30
N ARG A 10 -36.73 -11.16 -22.48
CA ARG A 10 -35.75 -10.06 -22.63
C ARG A 10 -35.99 -9.25 -23.90
N LYS A 11 -36.28 -9.89 -25.03
CA LYS A 11 -36.57 -9.24 -26.31
C LYS A 11 -37.82 -8.35 -26.20
N GLN A 12 -38.89 -8.86 -25.58
CA GLN A 12 -40.12 -8.11 -25.30
C GLN A 12 -39.84 -6.91 -24.40
N LYS A 13 -39.11 -7.11 -23.29
CA LYS A 13 -38.71 -6.03 -22.37
C LYS A 13 -37.91 -4.92 -23.07
N LEU A 14 -36.94 -5.30 -23.92
CA LEU A 14 -36.13 -4.34 -24.67
C LEU A 14 -36.95 -3.57 -25.72
N ALA A 15 -37.91 -4.22 -26.37
CA ALA A 15 -38.81 -3.55 -27.31
C ALA A 15 -39.65 -2.48 -26.60
N LEU A 16 -40.19 -2.80 -25.42
CA LEU A 16 -40.92 -1.84 -24.58
C LEU A 16 -40.05 -0.65 -24.14
N LEU A 17 -38.80 -0.90 -23.72
CA LEU A 17 -37.86 0.17 -23.36
C LEU A 17 -37.52 1.09 -24.55
N ARG A 18 -37.34 0.52 -25.74
CA ARG A 18 -37.07 1.31 -26.96
C ARG A 18 -38.25 2.18 -27.33
N ALA A 19 -39.47 1.64 -27.28
CA ALA A 19 -40.70 2.38 -27.55
C ALA A 19 -40.90 3.55 -26.56
N HIS A 20 -40.61 3.33 -25.28
CA HIS A 20 -40.67 4.39 -24.28
C HIS A 20 -39.61 5.47 -24.51
N ARG A 21 -38.38 5.09 -24.88
CA ARG A 21 -37.30 6.05 -25.16
C ARG A 21 -37.59 6.90 -26.40
N SER A 22 -38.18 6.32 -27.44
CA SER A 22 -38.60 7.08 -28.63
C SER A 22 -39.73 8.07 -28.33
N ALA A 23 -40.69 7.68 -27.49
CA ALA A 23 -41.80 8.56 -27.09
C ALA A 23 -41.32 9.72 -26.19
N GLU A 24 -40.38 9.47 -25.29
CA GLU A 24 -39.72 10.53 -24.50
C GLU A 24 -38.94 11.50 -25.38
N ALA A 25 -38.20 10.99 -26.38
CA ALA A 25 -37.42 11.81 -27.30
C ALA A 25 -38.29 12.69 -28.21
N SER A 26 -39.50 12.24 -28.56
CA SER A 26 -40.47 13.02 -29.32
C SER A 26 -41.30 13.98 -28.45
N GLY A 27 -41.01 14.09 -27.14
CA GLY A 27 -41.73 14.96 -26.20
C GLY A 27 -43.20 14.58 -25.98
N GLN A 28 -43.61 13.38 -26.39
CA GLN A 28 -45.01 12.97 -26.42
C GLN A 28 -45.27 12.03 -25.24
N HIS A 29 -45.91 12.55 -24.19
CA HIS A 29 -46.24 11.77 -23.00
C HIS A 29 -47.40 10.82 -23.31
N LEU A 30 -47.10 9.52 -23.40
CA LEU A 30 -48.08 8.48 -23.75
C LEU A 30 -49.12 8.33 -22.63
N PRO A 31 -50.44 8.24 -22.94
CA PRO A 31 -51.47 8.10 -21.91
C PRO A 31 -51.23 6.83 -21.08
N HIS A 32 -51.36 6.96 -19.77
CA HIS A 32 -51.21 5.88 -18.79
C HIS A 32 -52.31 4.81 -19.01
N SER A 33 -52.06 3.86 -19.90
CA SER A 33 -52.93 2.70 -20.07
C SER A 33 -52.73 1.75 -18.90
N SER A 34 -53.81 1.52 -18.14
CA SER A 34 -53.90 0.76 -16.90
C SER A 34 -53.78 -0.78 -17.08
N SER A 35 -53.29 -1.26 -18.21
CA SER A 35 -53.13 -2.69 -18.47
C SER A 35 -51.83 -2.99 -19.23
N SER A 36 -51.10 -4.01 -18.74
CA SER A 36 -49.81 -4.55 -19.21
C SER A 36 -48.53 -3.84 -18.70
N SER A 37 -47.95 -4.42 -17.64
CA SER A 37 -46.50 -4.50 -17.36
C SER A 37 -45.63 -3.31 -17.81
N GLN A 38 -45.99 -2.10 -17.40
CA GLN A 38 -45.12 -0.94 -17.50
C GLN A 38 -43.86 -1.22 -16.67
N ILE A 39 -42.69 -1.07 -17.27
CA ILE A 39 -41.41 -1.15 -16.57
C ILE A 39 -41.36 0.06 -15.63
N LYS A 40 -41.81 -0.11 -14.39
CA LYS A 40 -41.77 0.91 -13.35
C LYS A 40 -40.31 1.29 -13.15
N ARG A 41 -39.90 2.47 -13.63
CA ARG A 41 -38.57 3.02 -13.33
C ARG A 41 -38.58 3.44 -11.88
N HIS A 42 -37.98 2.64 -11.02
CA HIS A 42 -37.77 3.03 -9.63
C HIS A 42 -36.69 4.11 -9.60
N PHE A 43 -37.12 5.34 -9.34
CA PHE A 43 -36.19 6.43 -9.05
C PHE A 43 -35.62 6.22 -7.64
N ARG A 44 -34.31 6.40 -7.50
CA ARG A 44 -33.58 6.21 -6.23
C ARG A 44 -34.20 7.00 -5.06
N ASN A 45 -34.86 8.11 -5.39
CA ASN A 45 -35.47 9.02 -4.42
C ASN A 45 -36.96 8.73 -4.15
N TYR A 46 -37.53 7.65 -4.65
CA TYR A 46 -38.96 7.33 -4.49
C TYR A 46 -39.17 5.95 -3.87
N ASP A 47 -40.21 5.82 -3.06
CA ASP A 47 -40.59 4.55 -2.47
C ASP A 47 -41.42 3.72 -3.47
N PRO A 48 -41.04 2.45 -3.72
CA PRO A 48 -41.68 1.64 -4.75
C PRO A 48 -43.12 1.23 -4.42
N ILE A 49 -43.51 1.31 -3.15
CA ILE A 49 -44.84 0.93 -2.64
C ILE A 49 -45.75 2.17 -2.57
N THR A 50 -45.25 3.29 -2.05
CA THR A 50 -46.06 4.51 -1.82
C THR A 50 -45.98 5.51 -2.97
N GLY A 51 -44.98 5.40 -3.85
CA GLY A 51 -44.78 6.31 -4.97
C GLY A 51 -44.40 7.75 -4.56
N GLN A 52 -44.15 7.98 -3.27
CA GLN A 52 -43.77 9.28 -2.71
C GLN A 52 -42.26 9.42 -2.63
N PHE A 53 -41.78 10.66 -2.49
CA PHE A 53 -40.37 10.97 -2.31
C PHE A 53 -39.87 10.43 -0.96
N ARG A 54 -38.77 9.67 -0.98
CA ARG A 54 -38.07 9.16 0.21
C ARG A 54 -37.53 10.33 1.03
N ARG A 55 -38.08 10.54 2.22
CA ARG A 55 -37.60 11.56 3.16
C ARG A 55 -36.88 10.86 4.31
N PHE A 56 -35.59 11.10 4.45
CA PHE A 56 -34.83 10.74 5.65
C PHE A 56 -34.86 11.94 6.59
N THR A 57 -35.81 11.98 7.52
CA THR A 57 -35.97 13.12 8.45
C THR A 57 -35.19 12.91 9.74
N SER A 58 -34.78 11.67 10.04
CA SER A 58 -34.02 11.32 11.23
C SER A 58 -32.95 10.26 10.97
N ALA A 59 -31.97 10.16 11.87
CA ALA A 59 -30.95 9.10 11.88
C ALA A 59 -31.55 7.68 12.00
N ARG A 60 -32.82 7.55 12.42
CA ARG A 60 -33.57 6.29 12.48
C ARG A 60 -34.14 5.84 11.14
N ASP A 61 -34.32 6.78 10.20
CA ASP A 61 -34.83 6.47 8.86
C ASP A 61 -33.72 6.01 7.92
N LEU A 62 -32.45 6.18 8.32
CA LEU A 62 -31.32 5.70 7.54
C LEU A 62 -31.37 4.17 7.51
N PRO A 63 -31.17 3.57 6.32
CA PRO A 63 -31.08 2.12 6.19
C PRO A 63 -29.93 1.59 7.05
N ASP A 64 -30.02 0.31 7.40
CA ASP A 64 -28.94 -0.33 8.13
C ASP A 64 -27.63 -0.17 7.36
N THR A 65 -26.64 0.35 8.07
CA THR A 65 -25.35 0.71 7.49
C THR A 65 -24.36 -0.36 7.90
N ILE A 66 -23.40 -0.65 7.03
CA ILE A 66 -22.36 -1.68 7.26
C ILE A 66 -21.70 -1.49 8.64
N GLU A 67 -21.52 -0.24 9.09
CA GLU A 67 -20.98 0.08 10.41
C GLU A 67 -21.78 -0.55 11.55
N LYS A 68 -23.12 -0.55 11.48
CA LYS A 68 -24.00 -1.18 12.47
C LYS A 68 -23.88 -2.71 12.41
N ASP A 69 -23.86 -3.29 11.21
CA ASP A 69 -23.67 -4.73 11.03
C ASP A 69 -22.33 -5.23 11.61
N THR A 70 -21.29 -4.38 11.56
CA THR A 70 -19.94 -4.71 12.05
C THR A 70 -19.68 -4.31 13.50
N ALA A 71 -20.61 -3.62 14.17
CA ALA A 71 -20.41 -3.10 15.52
C ALA A 71 -20.15 -4.21 16.56
N ASP A 72 -20.81 -5.35 16.38
CA ASP A 72 -20.66 -6.52 17.25
C ASP A 72 -19.27 -7.17 17.09
N LEU A 73 -18.74 -7.23 15.86
CA LEU A 73 -17.40 -7.73 15.59
C LEU A 73 -16.33 -6.80 16.17
N GLN A 74 -16.52 -5.49 16.04
CA GLN A 74 -15.61 -4.49 16.59
C GLN A 74 -15.56 -4.59 18.13
N SER A 75 -16.72 -4.63 18.79
CA SER A 75 -16.80 -4.73 20.26
C SER A 75 -16.21 -6.05 20.78
N THR A 76 -16.45 -7.16 20.08
CA THR A 76 -15.84 -8.46 20.41
C THR A 76 -14.32 -8.43 20.28
N THR A 77 -13.80 -7.80 19.23
CA THR A 77 -12.36 -7.69 18.99
C THR A 77 -11.68 -6.83 20.05
N ILE A 78 -12.27 -5.67 20.40
CA ILE A 78 -11.74 -4.77 21.42
C ILE A 78 -11.69 -5.47 22.78
N SER A 79 -12.78 -6.15 23.18
CA SER A 79 -12.84 -6.87 24.46
C SER A 79 -11.87 -8.06 24.51
N PHE A 80 -11.67 -8.78 23.40
CA PHE A 80 -10.67 -9.85 23.30
C PHE A 80 -9.24 -9.31 23.53
N PHE A 81 -8.89 -8.20 22.89
CA PHE A 81 -7.56 -7.59 23.06
C PHE A 81 -7.36 -6.97 24.45
N GLU A 82 -8.42 -6.42 25.05
CA GLU A 82 -8.37 -5.91 26.41
C GLU A 82 -8.17 -7.04 27.43
N ALA A 83 -8.85 -8.18 27.25
CA ALA A 83 -8.63 -9.38 28.04
C ALA A 83 -7.19 -9.91 27.87
N SER A 84 -6.69 -10.02 26.63
CA SER A 84 -5.33 -10.47 26.35
C SER A 84 -4.24 -9.55 26.92
N ARG A 85 -4.51 -8.24 27.05
CA ARG A 85 -3.58 -7.29 27.67
C ARG A 85 -3.62 -7.33 29.20
N LYS A 86 -4.75 -7.76 29.76
CA LYS A 86 -4.97 -7.89 31.21
C LYS A 86 -4.48 -9.22 31.74
N GLU A 87 -4.45 -10.26 30.91
CA GLU A 87 -3.68 -11.47 31.19
C GLU A 87 -2.20 -11.08 31.35
N ASP A 88 -1.62 -11.46 32.49
CA ASP A 88 -0.21 -11.22 32.78
C ASP A 88 0.64 -11.86 31.67
N LEU A 89 1.71 -11.18 31.26
CA LEU A 89 2.66 -11.70 30.27
C LEU A 89 3.15 -13.08 30.72
N ASP A 90 2.76 -14.13 29.97
CA ASP A 90 3.22 -15.49 30.22
C ASP A 90 4.72 -15.59 29.92
N LEU A 91 5.53 -15.44 30.98
CA LEU A 91 6.99 -15.50 30.94
C LEU A 91 7.51 -16.88 30.48
N THR A 92 6.67 -17.92 30.50
CA THR A 92 7.06 -19.28 30.12
C THR A 92 7.03 -19.52 28.61
N ASN A 93 6.21 -18.74 27.88
CA ASN A 93 6.07 -18.84 26.43
C ASN A 93 7.05 -17.90 25.67
N ILE A 94 7.79 -17.05 26.39
CA ILE A 94 8.81 -16.18 25.79
C ILE A 94 10.12 -16.96 25.72
N ALA A 95 10.59 -17.21 24.48
CA ALA A 95 11.92 -17.80 24.28
C ALA A 95 13.01 -16.95 24.95
N PRO A 96 14.02 -17.57 25.58
CA PRO A 96 15.11 -16.85 26.22
C PRO A 96 15.84 -15.98 25.18
N LYS A 97 15.88 -14.66 25.41
CA LYS A 97 16.63 -13.72 24.57
C LYS A 97 18.12 -13.75 24.92
N ARG A 98 18.97 -13.35 23.97
CA ARG A 98 20.42 -13.20 24.20
C ARG A 98 20.67 -12.14 25.29
N PRO A 99 21.68 -12.32 26.16
CA PRO A 99 21.96 -11.42 27.29
C PRO A 99 22.25 -9.97 26.85
N ASN A 100 22.79 -9.77 25.65
CA ASN A 100 23.12 -8.46 25.09
C ASN A 100 22.04 -7.87 24.17
N TRP A 101 20.85 -8.49 24.07
CA TRP A 101 19.83 -8.04 23.12
C TRP A 101 19.35 -6.61 23.40
N ASP A 102 19.25 -6.26 24.68
CA ASP A 102 18.81 -4.96 25.15
C ASP A 102 19.88 -3.90 24.89
N LEU A 103 21.15 -4.27 25.14
CA LEU A 103 22.30 -3.44 24.83
C LEU A 103 22.37 -3.14 23.32
N LYS A 104 22.19 -4.16 22.46
CA LYS A 104 22.16 -3.98 21.02
C LYS A 104 21.05 -3.02 20.60
N ARG A 105 19.83 -3.21 21.11
CA ARG A 105 18.67 -2.37 20.77
C ARG A 105 18.86 -0.91 21.17
N ASP A 106 19.41 -0.66 22.35
CA ASP A 106 19.56 0.71 22.85
C ASP A 106 20.80 1.41 22.27
N LEU A 107 21.84 0.65 21.92
CA LEU A 107 23.01 1.13 21.19
C LEU A 107 22.66 1.46 19.73
N GLU A 108 21.85 0.62 19.06
CA GLU A 108 21.40 0.83 17.68
C GLU A 108 20.69 2.18 17.49
N LYS A 109 19.88 2.61 18.45
CA LYS A 109 19.24 3.95 18.43
C LYS A 109 20.24 5.10 18.46
N ARG A 110 21.36 4.93 19.16
CA ARG A 110 22.45 5.92 19.26
C ARG A 110 23.31 5.89 17.99
N LEU A 111 23.68 4.70 17.52
CA LEU A 111 24.42 4.49 16.26
C LEU A 111 23.68 5.10 15.07
N LYS A 112 22.36 4.91 14.95
CA LYS A 112 21.60 5.47 13.83
C LYS A 112 21.74 6.99 13.67
N LYS A 113 21.90 7.73 14.78
CA LYS A 113 22.16 9.18 14.74
C LYS A 113 23.58 9.50 14.30
N LEU A 114 24.54 8.70 14.74
CA LEU A 114 25.96 8.84 14.43
C LEU A 114 26.24 8.46 12.96
N GLU A 115 25.74 7.32 12.50
CA GLU A 115 25.86 6.83 11.13
C GLU A 115 25.45 7.86 10.07
N ARG A 116 24.43 8.69 10.36
CA ARG A 116 24.03 9.76 9.44
C ARG A 116 25.13 10.81 9.30
N ARG A 117 25.71 11.22 10.41
CA ARG A 117 26.79 12.23 10.46
C ARG A 117 28.09 11.66 9.89
N ASP A 118 28.35 10.38 10.12
CA ASP A 118 29.51 9.69 9.57
C ASP A 118 29.40 9.60 8.04
N LYS A 119 28.23 9.23 7.51
CA LYS A 119 27.97 9.26 6.06
C LYS A 119 28.14 10.67 5.48
N GLU A 120 27.62 11.70 6.16
CA GLU A 120 27.82 13.10 5.78
C GLU A 120 29.32 13.48 5.76
N ALA A 121 30.08 13.09 6.80
CA ALA A 121 31.51 13.36 6.90
C ALA A 121 32.32 12.62 5.83
N VAL A 122 32.01 11.34 5.58
CA VAL A 122 32.63 10.55 4.51
C VAL A 122 32.40 11.21 3.15
N ILE A 123 31.20 11.71 2.86
CA ILE A 123 30.91 12.43 1.61
C ILE A 123 31.76 13.70 1.50
N LEU A 124 31.91 14.47 2.58
CA LEU A 124 32.73 15.68 2.59
C LEU A 124 34.22 15.36 2.35
N LEU A 125 34.74 14.32 3.00
CA LEU A 125 36.12 13.87 2.81
C LEU A 125 36.38 13.38 1.38
N ILE A 126 35.43 12.63 0.79
CA ILE A 126 35.52 12.21 -0.61
C ILE A 126 35.55 13.45 -1.53
N ARG A 127 34.69 14.45 -1.27
CA ARG A 127 34.65 15.69 -2.05
C ARG A 127 35.97 16.46 -1.99
N GLU A 128 36.53 16.61 -0.79
CA GLU A 128 37.81 17.28 -0.58
C GLU A 128 38.96 16.51 -1.27
N ARG A 129 38.97 15.18 -1.17
CA ARG A 129 39.96 14.33 -1.85
C ARG A 129 39.90 14.49 -3.36
N ILE A 130 38.70 14.44 -3.95
CA ILE A 130 38.51 14.63 -5.40
C ILE A 130 38.97 16.04 -5.83
N GLN A 131 38.62 17.07 -5.07
CA GLN A 131 39.01 18.45 -5.38
C GLN A 131 40.54 18.65 -5.26
N GLY A 132 41.16 18.08 -4.22
CA GLY A 132 42.62 18.11 -4.04
C GLY A 132 43.36 17.42 -5.20
N GLN A 133 42.84 16.29 -5.68
CA GLN A 133 43.38 15.59 -6.85
C GLN A 133 43.16 16.36 -8.16
N GLN A 134 41.99 16.98 -8.37
CA GLN A 134 41.73 17.83 -9.54
C GLN A 134 42.65 19.07 -9.57
N ASN A 135 42.84 19.73 -8.43
CA ASN A 135 43.77 20.86 -8.29
C ASN A 135 45.22 20.43 -8.53
N ALA A 136 45.65 19.28 -8.00
CA ALA A 136 46.99 18.73 -8.24
C ALA A 136 47.20 18.32 -9.72
N ALA A 137 46.14 17.90 -10.40
CA ALA A 137 46.14 17.62 -11.83
C ALA A 137 46.01 18.88 -12.72
N GLY A 138 45.84 20.07 -12.14
CA GLY A 138 45.73 21.34 -12.86
C GLY A 138 44.41 21.53 -13.61
N LEU A 139 43.34 20.83 -13.23
CA LEU A 139 42.00 21.00 -13.82
C LEU A 139 41.19 22.00 -12.99
N ASP A 140 40.98 23.20 -13.54
CA ASP A 140 40.13 24.23 -12.92
C ASP A 140 38.65 23.83 -12.97
N ALA A 141 38.07 23.56 -11.80
CA ALA A 141 36.66 23.18 -11.59
C ALA A 141 35.63 24.26 -11.99
N ASN A 142 36.06 25.49 -12.31
CA ASN A 142 35.20 26.60 -12.74
C ASN A 142 35.18 26.81 -14.27
N SER A 143 35.92 26.00 -15.04
CA SER A 143 35.82 26.02 -16.50
C SER A 143 34.53 25.29 -16.92
N GLY A 144 33.55 26.04 -17.42
CA GLY A 144 32.25 25.53 -17.89
C GLY A 144 32.31 24.67 -19.15
N SER A 145 33.30 23.77 -19.24
CA SER A 145 33.53 22.85 -20.35
C SER A 145 32.88 21.50 -20.02
N ARG A 146 31.62 21.34 -20.43
CA ARG A 146 30.90 20.05 -20.44
C ARG A 146 31.58 19.07 -21.41
N GLY A 147 32.55 18.32 -20.91
CA GLY A 147 33.05 17.08 -21.52
C GLY A 147 32.65 15.89 -20.65
N GLU A 148 31.42 15.40 -20.80
CA GLU A 148 30.86 14.32 -19.95
C GLU A 148 31.63 12.99 -20.05
N GLN A 149 32.43 12.81 -21.09
CA GLN A 149 33.16 11.56 -21.37
C GLN A 149 34.57 11.50 -20.76
N SER A 150 35.31 12.62 -20.66
CA SER A 150 36.62 12.61 -19.99
C SER A 150 36.48 12.68 -18.47
N LEU A 151 35.47 13.41 -17.99
CA LEU A 151 35.15 13.48 -16.56
C LEU A 151 34.68 12.11 -16.04
N SER A 152 33.92 11.32 -16.81
CA SER A 152 33.47 10.01 -16.36
C SER A 152 34.60 8.97 -16.29
N ALA A 153 35.54 8.98 -17.24
CA ALA A 153 36.70 8.09 -17.20
C ALA A 153 37.67 8.45 -16.07
N VAL A 154 38.00 9.73 -15.91
CA VAL A 154 38.88 10.22 -14.84
C VAL A 154 38.20 10.10 -13.47
N ASN A 155 36.91 10.40 -13.36
CA ASN A 155 36.16 10.18 -12.12
C ASN A 155 36.02 8.68 -11.81
N ALA A 156 35.89 7.80 -12.80
CA ALA A 156 35.85 6.35 -12.57
C ALA A 156 37.20 5.79 -12.09
N GLU A 157 38.31 6.29 -12.64
CA GLU A 157 39.67 5.94 -12.19
C GLU A 157 39.97 6.48 -10.78
N ILE A 158 39.57 7.72 -10.50
CA ILE A 158 39.69 8.35 -9.18
C ILE A 158 38.80 7.62 -8.14
N VAL A 159 37.58 7.25 -8.51
CA VAL A 159 36.68 6.47 -7.62
C VAL A 159 37.23 5.07 -7.40
N ALA A 160 37.75 4.39 -8.42
CA ALA A 160 38.36 3.06 -8.28
C ALA A 160 39.62 3.06 -7.39
N SER A 161 40.46 4.09 -7.49
CA SER A 161 41.63 4.24 -6.60
C SER A 161 41.23 4.61 -5.17
N ALA A 162 40.15 5.36 -4.97
CA ALA A 162 39.62 5.69 -3.65
C ALA A 162 38.90 4.52 -2.97
N THR A 163 38.23 3.63 -3.72
CA THR A 163 37.58 2.42 -3.18
C THR A 163 38.55 1.27 -2.95
N ALA A 164 39.68 1.22 -3.67
CA ALA A 164 40.75 0.26 -3.38
C ALA A 164 41.36 0.48 -1.98
N ASP A 165 41.42 1.74 -1.53
CA ASP A 165 41.91 2.16 -0.21
C ASP A 165 40.88 1.90 0.91
N ILE A 166 39.59 1.85 0.56
CA ILE A 166 38.47 1.53 1.49
C ILE A 166 38.24 0.02 1.63
N GLY A 167 38.77 -0.78 0.70
CA GLY A 167 38.49 -2.22 0.57
C GLY A 167 39.37 -3.15 1.40
N GLN A 168 40.16 -2.60 2.31
CA GLN A 168 41.17 -3.36 3.06
C GLN A 168 41.01 -3.15 4.57
N ASP A 169 39.80 -3.35 5.09
CA ASP A 169 39.54 -3.48 6.52
C ASP A 169 38.41 -4.53 6.77
N ASP A 170 38.82 -5.66 7.35
CA ASP A 170 38.06 -6.70 8.07
C ASP A 170 36.71 -7.21 7.54
N GLY A 171 36.79 -7.91 6.40
CA GLY A 171 35.78 -8.89 5.97
C GLY A 171 36.06 -10.34 6.41
N SER A 172 37.03 -10.57 7.30
CA SER A 172 37.33 -11.89 7.86
C SER A 172 36.97 -11.93 9.34
N ASP A 173 35.78 -12.45 9.64
CA ASP A 173 35.49 -13.35 10.78
C ASP A 173 33.99 -13.33 11.20
N LEU A 174 33.06 -13.56 10.26
CA LEU A 174 31.66 -13.92 10.59
C LEU A 174 31.06 -14.84 9.51
N THR A 175 31.78 -15.91 9.19
CA THR A 175 31.24 -17.07 8.46
C THR A 175 31.31 -18.25 9.42
N ASP A 176 30.13 -18.74 9.83
CA ASP A 176 29.79 -19.89 10.72
C ASP A 176 28.77 -19.36 11.75
N ASP A 177 27.48 -19.70 11.80
CA ASP A 177 26.76 -20.94 11.50
C ASP A 177 25.29 -20.61 11.14
N ASP A 178 24.95 -20.55 9.85
CA ASP A 178 23.55 -20.54 9.36
C ASP A 178 23.28 -21.77 8.48
N GLN A 179 23.81 -22.92 8.90
CA GLN A 179 23.43 -24.24 8.39
C GLN A 179 22.99 -25.09 9.57
N ASP A 180 21.70 -25.08 9.89
CA ASP A 180 20.93 -26.24 10.37
C ASP A 180 19.50 -25.83 10.76
N ALA A 181 18.60 -25.78 9.78
CA ALA A 181 17.16 -25.98 10.00
C ALA A 181 16.37 -26.32 8.70
N GLN A 182 17.03 -26.90 7.69
CA GLN A 182 16.33 -27.61 6.61
C GLN A 182 16.60 -29.12 6.74
N SER A 183 16.12 -29.73 7.82
CA SER A 183 15.72 -31.14 7.80
C SER A 183 14.68 -31.38 8.90
N GLY A 184 13.45 -31.63 8.47
CA GLY A 184 12.30 -31.83 9.35
C GLY A 184 10.99 -31.96 8.58
N SER A 185 11.06 -32.46 7.34
CA SER A 185 9.94 -33.13 6.70
C SER A 185 10.11 -34.63 6.93
N ASP A 186 9.04 -35.26 7.42
CA ASP A 186 8.69 -36.69 7.42
C ASP A 186 8.68 -37.44 8.77
N ALA A 187 7.52 -38.12 8.96
CA ALA A 187 7.08 -39.06 10.00
C ALA A 187 6.78 -38.43 11.38
N GLU A 188 5.57 -38.53 11.96
CA GLU A 188 4.52 -39.58 11.91
C GLU A 188 3.16 -38.96 12.26
#